data_AF-A0A125YNC7-F1
#
_entry.id   AF-A0A125YNC7-F1
#
_cell.length_a   1.000
_cell.length_b   1.000
_cell.length_c   1.000
_cell.angle_alpha   90.00
_cell.angle_beta   90.00
_cell.angle_gamma   90.00
#
_symmetry.space_group_name_H-M   'P 1'
#
loop_
_entity.id
_entity.type
_entity.pdbx_description
1 polymer ?
#
loop_
_entity_poly.entity_id
_entity_poly.type
_entity_poly.pdbx_seq_one_letter_code
_entity_poly.pdbx_strand_id
1 'polypeptide(L)'
;MLSFEFSSGVYMRNNSSAALQETGVWHNAWRARSKLPTAFFIDISSFSVGSFFSSHSLANNTSSTPPFVCKKRFVTAPIYLRFPRYHEEEFAIFFPTLSSSPAPAPLGKMAMDDAEAQRQIQQMVKFILNEARDKAQEIEARSLEDFNIEKLKLVQQMKDKIRQEYEKKAKKLETQRAIDRSTAVNKARLRRISAQDQVLSEVYSQAMTQLSAVSRDRAKYQKLLEDLIVQGLLRLLESEVIVRCREMDKALVEAVLPNAVKRYSEIMRTEAGLHKTVTATLDKSGRYLPPPPSADNDGMSCCGGVVLMTRDGRITCDNTFDARLRMVIVECAPAIRHTLFPSHQ
;
A
#
# COMPACT_ATOMS: atom_id res chain seq x y z
N MET A 1 41.22 8.59 4.92
CA MET A 1 40.02 8.14 4.18
C MET A 1 38.88 9.06 4.61
N LEU A 2 38.38 9.86 3.66
CA LEU A 2 37.32 10.86 3.76
C LEU A 2 37.59 12.08 4.66
N SER A 3 37.94 13.20 4.02
CA SER A 3 37.76 14.55 4.56
C SER A 3 37.31 15.48 3.43
N PHE A 4 36.31 16.28 3.76
CA PHE A 4 35.73 17.40 3.02
C PHE A 4 36.80 18.35 2.50
N GLU A 5 36.65 18.85 1.27
CA GLU A 5 37.15 20.19 0.92
C GLU A 5 36.29 20.83 -0.16
N PHE A 6 35.67 21.94 0.24
CA PHE A 6 35.03 22.94 -0.59
C PHE A 6 36.14 23.88 -1.07
N SER A 7 36.29 24.12 -2.37
CA SER A 7 37.12 25.23 -2.81
C SER A 7 36.67 25.85 -4.12
N SER A 8 36.51 27.17 -4.01
CA SER A 8 36.75 28.24 -4.98
C SER A 8 35.94 28.29 -6.28
N GLY A 9 34.92 29.16 -6.22
CA GLY A 9 34.46 29.90 -7.39
C GLY A 9 35.56 30.82 -7.92
N VAL A 10 35.69 30.84 -9.24
CA VAL A 10 36.38 31.88 -9.98
C VAL A 10 35.35 32.66 -10.77
N TYR A 11 35.26 33.94 -10.42
CA TYR A 11 34.62 35.01 -11.16
C TYR A 11 35.21 35.09 -12.58
N MET A 12 34.38 34.99 -13.62
CA MET A 12 34.65 35.65 -14.90
C MET A 12 33.44 36.54 -15.23
N ARG A 13 33.68 37.85 -15.13
CA ARG A 13 32.83 38.90 -15.67
C ARG A 13 32.85 38.85 -17.21
N ASN A 14 31.79 39.39 -17.79
CA ASN A 14 31.62 39.90 -19.16
C ASN A 14 31.07 38.91 -20.21
N ASN A 15 29.74 38.88 -20.35
CA ASN A 15 29.09 39.38 -21.57
C ASN A 15 27.56 39.48 -21.38
N SER A 16 27.09 40.61 -20.86
CA SER A 16 25.67 40.90 -20.65
C SER A 16 24.88 41.15 -21.95
N SER A 17 25.54 41.18 -23.12
CA SER A 17 24.89 41.32 -24.43
C SER A 17 24.54 39.98 -25.11
N ALA A 18 25.26 38.89 -24.81
CA ALA A 18 25.01 37.57 -25.41
C ALA A 18 23.85 36.83 -24.74
N ALA A 19 23.70 36.95 -23.42
CA ALA A 19 22.61 36.30 -22.67
C ALA A 19 21.22 36.90 -22.99
N LEU A 20 21.15 38.16 -23.41
CA LEU A 20 19.90 38.81 -23.83
C LEU A 20 19.48 38.40 -25.26
N GLN A 21 20.41 38.03 -26.13
CA GLN A 21 20.07 37.46 -27.44
C GLN A 21 19.61 36.00 -27.32
N GLU A 22 20.22 35.19 -26.46
CA GLU A 22 19.81 33.80 -26.27
C GLU A 22 18.40 33.69 -25.65
N THR A 23 18.08 34.49 -24.63
CA THR A 23 16.75 34.48 -23.99
C THR A 23 15.61 34.91 -24.93
N GLY A 24 15.87 35.85 -25.85
CA GLY A 24 14.93 36.22 -26.91
C GLY A 24 14.72 35.12 -27.96
N VAL A 25 15.76 34.36 -28.29
CA VAL A 25 15.68 33.20 -29.20
C VAL A 25 14.83 32.08 -28.61
N TRP A 26 14.97 31.80 -27.30
CA TRP A 26 14.11 30.82 -26.61
C TRP A 26 12.63 31.24 -26.56
N HIS A 27 12.37 32.53 -26.33
CA HIS A 27 11.00 33.05 -26.27
C HIS A 27 10.31 33.08 -27.65
N ASN A 28 11.06 33.38 -28.72
CA ASN A 28 10.57 33.38 -30.10
C ASN A 28 10.42 31.95 -30.67
N ALA A 29 11.34 31.04 -30.34
CA ALA A 29 11.21 29.61 -30.68
C ALA A 29 10.03 28.93 -29.97
N TRP A 30 9.67 29.39 -28.77
CA TRP A 30 8.46 28.93 -28.08
C TRP A 30 7.17 29.49 -28.70
N ARG A 31 7.20 30.72 -29.22
CA ARG A 31 6.06 31.39 -29.89
C ARG A 31 5.79 30.86 -31.31
N ALA A 32 6.83 30.38 -32.01
CA ALA A 32 6.75 29.57 -33.22
C ALA A 32 5.95 28.27 -33.01
N ARG A 33 6.14 27.64 -31.84
CA ARG A 33 5.50 26.38 -31.46
C ARG A 33 3.98 26.47 -31.26
N SER A 34 3.43 27.66 -31.00
CA SER A 34 2.02 27.86 -30.62
C SER A 34 1.09 28.32 -31.75
N LYS A 35 1.57 28.49 -32.99
CA LYS A 35 0.79 29.08 -34.11
C LYS A 35 0.43 28.13 -35.27
N LEU A 36 0.66 26.83 -35.13
CA LEU A 36 0.09 25.83 -36.05
C LEU A 36 -1.38 25.53 -35.71
N PRO A 37 -2.24 25.20 -36.69
CA PRO A 37 -3.69 25.22 -36.52
C PRO A 37 -4.17 24.38 -35.32
N THR A 38 -4.95 25.05 -34.48
CA THR A 38 -5.65 24.54 -33.30
C THR A 38 -6.71 23.50 -33.71
N ALA A 39 -6.31 22.24 -33.72
CA ALA A 39 -7.21 21.15 -33.38
C ALA A 39 -6.65 20.51 -32.10
N PHE A 40 -7.35 20.75 -31.00
CA PHE A 40 -7.03 20.33 -29.62
C PHE A 40 -5.82 21.02 -28.96
N PHE A 41 -6.04 22.19 -28.34
CA PHE A 41 -5.36 22.55 -27.09
C PHE A 41 -6.24 23.54 -26.30
N ILE A 42 -6.47 23.24 -25.01
CA ILE A 42 -7.16 24.12 -24.05
C ILE A 42 -6.09 24.86 -23.23
N ASP A 43 -6.38 26.14 -23.07
CA ASP A 43 -5.59 27.24 -22.53
C ASP A 43 -5.38 27.12 -21.00
N ILE A 44 -4.14 27.32 -20.54
CA ILE A 44 -3.83 27.62 -19.12
C ILE A 44 -2.84 28.77 -19.12
N SER A 45 -3.34 30.00 -19.23
CA SER A 45 -2.59 31.18 -18.81
C SER A 45 -3.50 32.23 -18.19
N SER A 46 -3.85 32.01 -16.92
CA SER A 46 -4.24 33.09 -16.00
C SER A 46 -3.71 32.71 -14.62
N PHE A 47 -2.62 33.31 -14.15
CA PHE A 47 -2.55 33.87 -12.80
C PHE A 47 -1.27 34.69 -12.61
N SER A 48 -1.48 35.97 -12.31
CA SER A 48 -0.48 37.01 -12.10
C SER A 48 0.12 36.94 -10.70
N VAL A 49 1.35 37.44 -10.60
CA VAL A 49 2.14 37.67 -9.39
C VAL A 49 1.44 38.70 -8.48
N GLY A 50 1.49 38.50 -7.16
CA GLY A 50 1.08 39.49 -6.17
C GLY A 50 1.58 39.16 -4.75
N SER A 51 2.53 39.95 -4.26
CA SER A 51 2.97 40.02 -2.86
C SER A 51 2.09 41.01 -2.09
N PHE A 52 1.61 40.72 -0.88
CA PHE A 52 1.31 41.73 0.16
C PHE A 52 1.08 41.13 1.58
N PHE A 53 1.15 42.03 2.57
CA PHE A 53 1.47 41.92 4.01
C PHE A 53 0.37 41.45 5.01
N SER A 54 0.84 41.07 6.22
CA SER A 54 0.30 41.22 7.60
C SER A 54 -1.07 40.69 8.10
N SER A 55 -0.97 39.88 9.16
CA SER A 55 -1.61 39.93 10.51
C SER A 55 -3.05 40.47 10.72
N HIS A 56 -3.99 39.61 11.18
CA HIS A 56 -4.66 39.69 12.51
C HIS A 56 -5.74 38.60 12.75
N SER A 57 -5.62 37.94 13.91
CA SER A 57 -6.61 37.41 14.89
C SER A 57 -8.11 37.26 14.55
N LEU A 58 -8.69 36.05 14.75
CA LEU A 58 -9.62 35.67 15.85
C LEU A 58 -10.38 34.34 15.56
N ALA A 59 -10.37 33.44 16.57
CA ALA A 59 -11.43 32.52 17.08
C ALA A 59 -12.47 31.91 16.10
N ASN A 60 -12.93 30.65 16.18
CA ASN A 60 -12.93 29.65 17.25
C ASN A 60 -13.44 28.28 16.69
N ASN A 61 -13.25 27.24 17.51
CA ASN A 61 -14.07 26.01 17.64
C ASN A 61 -13.74 24.72 16.83
N THR A 62 -13.18 23.80 17.61
CA THR A 62 -13.64 22.42 17.88
C THR A 62 -13.03 21.24 17.10
N SER A 63 -12.51 20.31 17.92
CA SER A 63 -12.19 18.89 17.69
C SER A 63 -10.82 18.55 17.07
N SER A 64 -9.80 18.51 17.92
CA SER A 64 -8.58 17.72 17.70
C SER A 64 -8.53 16.55 18.68
N THR A 65 -8.66 15.32 18.18
CA THR A 65 -8.25 14.09 18.85
C THR A 65 -6.80 13.78 18.46
N PRO A 66 -5.83 13.79 19.39
CA PRO A 66 -4.48 13.32 19.10
C PRO A 66 -4.33 11.80 19.29
N PRO A 67 -3.34 11.17 18.64
CA PRO A 67 -3.04 9.76 18.78
C PRO A 67 -2.32 9.48 20.12
N PHE A 68 -2.82 8.50 20.88
CA PHE A 68 -2.14 7.98 22.07
C PHE A 68 -0.87 7.20 21.66
N VAL A 69 0.30 7.81 21.86
CA VAL A 69 1.58 7.12 21.98
C VAL A 69 1.96 7.11 23.46
N CYS A 70 1.81 5.96 24.12
CA CYS A 70 2.22 5.78 25.51
C CYS A 70 3.71 5.41 25.58
N LYS A 71 4.57 6.36 25.96
CA LYS A 71 5.95 6.09 26.40
C LYS A 71 5.91 5.41 27.77
N LYS A 72 6.15 4.10 27.82
CA LYS A 72 6.46 3.38 29.07
C LYS A 72 7.92 3.66 29.47
N ARG A 73 8.08 4.28 30.63
CA ARG A 73 9.34 4.50 31.32
C ARG A 73 9.73 3.21 32.04
N PHE A 74 10.93 2.71 31.76
CA PHE A 74 11.56 1.60 32.47
C PHE A 74 11.85 2.02 33.92
N VAL A 75 11.33 1.26 34.88
CA VAL A 75 11.86 1.19 36.25
C VAL A 75 11.94 -0.30 36.60
N THR A 76 13.16 -0.78 36.75
CA THR A 76 13.51 -2.10 37.25
C THR A 76 13.23 -2.18 38.75
N ALA A 77 12.47 -3.18 39.19
CA ALA A 77 12.34 -3.55 40.59
C ALA A 77 12.20 -5.09 40.72
N PRO A 78 12.73 -5.70 41.80
CA PRO A 78 13.10 -7.10 41.86
C PRO A 78 11.94 -8.06 42.13
N ILE A 79 12.13 -9.30 41.65
CA ILE A 79 11.30 -10.48 41.88
C ILE A 79 11.37 -10.85 43.36
N TYR A 80 10.25 -10.71 44.08
CA TYR A 80 10.02 -11.37 45.36
C TYR A 80 8.88 -12.38 45.19
N LEU A 81 9.23 -13.66 45.25
CA LEU A 81 8.30 -14.78 45.38
C LEU A 81 7.53 -14.63 46.69
N ARG A 82 6.27 -14.20 46.60
CA ARG A 82 5.34 -14.18 47.73
C ARG A 82 4.65 -15.54 47.80
N PHE A 83 5.17 -16.42 48.66
CA PHE A 83 4.45 -17.62 49.09
C PHE A 83 3.12 -17.22 49.76
N PRO A 84 2.01 -17.92 49.50
CA PRO A 84 0.79 -17.73 50.28
C PRO A 84 1.06 -18.19 51.72
N ARG A 85 0.89 -17.26 52.67
CA ARG A 85 0.81 -17.58 54.10
C ARG A 85 -0.38 -18.52 54.30
N TYR A 86 -0.10 -19.76 54.67
CA TYR A 86 -1.07 -20.58 55.38
C TYR A 86 -1.39 -19.87 56.69
N HIS A 87 -2.69 -19.64 56.93
CA HIS A 87 -3.18 -19.28 58.25
C HIS A 87 -3.04 -20.56 59.09
N GLU A 88 -2.11 -20.55 60.03
CA GLU A 88 -2.13 -21.47 61.16
C GLU A 88 -3.33 -21.04 62.02
N GLU A 89 -4.48 -21.64 61.75
CA GLU A 89 -5.55 -21.70 62.74
C GLU A 89 -5.31 -22.99 63.53
N GLU A 90 -5.16 -22.78 64.83
CA GLU A 90 -4.77 -23.72 65.85
C GLU A 90 -5.52 -25.07 65.74
N PHE A 91 -4.74 -26.16 65.71
CA PHE A 91 -5.21 -27.47 66.15
C PHE A 91 -5.48 -27.41 67.66
N ALA A 92 -6.57 -26.74 68.04
CA ALA A 92 -7.22 -27.00 69.31
C ALA A 92 -7.84 -28.39 69.17
N ILE A 93 -7.12 -29.39 69.66
CA ILE A 93 -7.70 -30.66 70.07
C ILE A 93 -8.75 -30.27 71.12
N PHE A 94 -9.99 -30.10 70.67
CA PHE A 94 -11.14 -29.94 71.52
C PHE A 94 -11.33 -31.28 72.21
N PHE A 95 -10.63 -31.47 73.33
CA PHE A 95 -11.05 -32.41 74.35
C PHE A 95 -12.52 -32.08 74.60
N PRO A 96 -13.45 -33.03 74.39
CA PRO A 96 -14.84 -32.77 74.73
C PRO A 96 -14.84 -32.39 76.21
N THR A 97 -15.27 -31.17 76.47
CA THR A 97 -15.62 -30.74 77.82
C THR A 97 -16.58 -31.79 78.35
N LEU A 98 -16.14 -32.48 79.40
CA LEU A 98 -16.99 -33.33 80.24
C LEU A 98 -18.17 -32.47 80.68
N SER A 99 -19.28 -32.56 79.95
CA SER A 99 -20.56 -32.06 80.39
C SER A 99 -20.93 -32.85 81.64
N SER A 100 -20.93 -32.14 82.76
CA SER A 100 -21.43 -32.51 84.08
C SER A 100 -22.35 -33.75 84.10
N SER A 101 -21.80 -34.90 84.45
CA SER A 101 -22.56 -35.90 85.19
C SER A 101 -22.52 -35.54 86.68
N PRO A 102 -23.62 -35.68 87.43
CA PRO A 102 -23.64 -35.41 88.86
C PRO A 102 -22.68 -36.36 89.59
N ALA A 103 -21.87 -35.81 90.49
CA ALA A 103 -20.97 -36.57 91.34
C ALA A 103 -21.76 -37.57 92.22
N PRO A 104 -21.36 -38.85 92.30
CA PRO A 104 -21.95 -39.77 93.26
C PRO A 104 -21.44 -39.45 94.68
N ALA A 105 -22.36 -39.38 95.62
CA ALA A 105 -22.13 -39.20 97.06
C ALA A 105 -21.30 -40.37 97.66
N PRO A 106 -20.67 -40.21 98.83
CA PRO A 106 -19.64 -41.13 99.30
C PRO A 106 -20.22 -42.51 99.66
N LEU A 107 -19.54 -43.56 99.16
CA LEU A 107 -19.84 -44.97 99.37
C LEU A 107 -19.66 -45.37 100.84
N GLY A 108 -20.77 -45.44 101.57
CA GLY A 108 -20.93 -46.43 102.63
C GLY A 108 -20.94 -47.83 102.00
N LYS A 109 -20.16 -48.75 102.57
CA LYS A 109 -19.98 -50.13 102.11
C LYS A 109 -21.33 -50.83 101.85
N MET A 110 -21.70 -51.00 100.59
CA MET A 110 -22.62 -52.03 100.14
C MET A 110 -21.95 -52.73 98.97
N ALA A 111 -21.70 -54.04 99.09
CA ALA A 111 -21.30 -54.85 97.96
C ALA A 111 -22.50 -54.85 96.99
N MET A 112 -22.37 -54.11 95.88
CA MET A 112 -23.35 -54.18 94.79
C MET A 112 -23.40 -55.61 94.25
N ASP A 113 -24.61 -56.08 93.95
CA ASP A 113 -24.83 -57.37 93.31
C ASP A 113 -24.17 -57.39 91.93
N ASP A 114 -23.35 -58.40 91.63
CA ASP A 114 -22.59 -58.51 90.36
C ASP A 114 -23.53 -58.45 89.14
N ALA A 115 -24.79 -58.86 89.30
CA ALA A 115 -25.83 -58.80 88.27
C ALA A 115 -26.29 -57.36 87.94
N GLU A 116 -26.22 -56.42 88.87
CA GLU A 116 -26.53 -55.00 88.65
C GLU A 116 -25.36 -54.27 87.98
N ALA A 117 -24.13 -54.58 88.40
CA ALA A 117 -22.91 -54.10 87.74
C ALA A 117 -22.86 -54.52 86.27
N GLN A 118 -23.22 -55.78 85.95
CA GLN A 118 -23.26 -56.27 84.58
C GLN A 118 -24.33 -55.57 83.72
N ARG A 119 -25.49 -55.20 84.29
CA ARG A 119 -26.53 -54.43 83.58
C ARG A 119 -26.05 -53.01 83.25
N GLN A 120 -25.35 -52.35 84.19
CA GLN A 120 -24.77 -51.02 83.94
C GLN A 120 -23.69 -51.09 82.85
N ILE A 121 -22.81 -52.09 82.88
CA ILE A 121 -21.81 -52.31 81.82
C ILE A 121 -22.50 -52.51 80.46
N GLN A 122 -23.57 -53.31 80.38
CA GLN A 122 -24.32 -53.49 79.14
C GLN A 122 -24.98 -52.20 78.64
N GLN A 123 -25.48 -51.36 79.54
CA GLN A 123 -26.03 -50.05 79.20
C GLN A 123 -24.93 -49.13 78.66
N MET A 124 -23.74 -49.13 79.28
CA MET A 124 -22.59 -48.39 78.78
C MET A 124 -22.14 -48.89 77.40
N VAL A 125 -22.10 -50.20 77.17
CA VAL A 125 -21.78 -50.78 75.85
C VAL A 125 -22.79 -50.35 74.79
N LYS A 126 -24.10 -50.34 75.11
CA LYS A 126 -25.14 -49.86 74.20
C LYS A 126 -25.01 -48.37 73.89
N PHE A 127 -24.67 -47.56 74.89
CA PHE A 127 -24.41 -46.13 74.69
C PHE A 127 -23.23 -45.92 73.73
N ILE A 128 -22.11 -46.61 73.96
CA ILE A 128 -20.93 -46.54 73.09
C ILE A 128 -21.26 -46.97 71.65
N LEU A 129 -22.04 -48.04 71.47
CA LEU A 129 -22.45 -48.51 70.15
C LEU A 129 -23.36 -47.50 69.41
N ASN A 130 -24.30 -46.88 70.12
CA ASN A 130 -25.17 -45.86 69.53
C ASN A 130 -24.39 -44.59 69.21
N GLU A 131 -23.50 -44.15 70.09
CA GLU A 131 -22.61 -43.00 69.84
C GLU A 131 -21.70 -43.25 68.63
N ALA A 132 -21.15 -44.46 68.50
CA ALA A 132 -20.36 -44.85 67.34
C ALA A 132 -21.19 -44.87 66.05
N ARG A 133 -22.45 -45.32 66.13
CA ARG A 133 -23.38 -45.34 64.99
C ARG A 133 -23.78 -43.94 64.56
N ASP A 134 -24.10 -43.06 65.50
CA ASP A 134 -24.49 -41.68 65.21
C ASP A 134 -23.31 -40.91 64.58
N LYS A 135 -22.08 -41.12 65.10
CA LYS A 135 -20.86 -40.58 64.48
C LYS A 135 -20.63 -41.14 63.08
N ALA A 136 -20.87 -42.42 62.84
CA ALA A 136 -20.74 -43.01 61.51
C ALA A 136 -21.76 -42.40 60.53
N GLN A 137 -23.02 -42.24 60.95
CA GLN A 137 -24.06 -41.59 60.13
C GLN A 137 -23.76 -40.12 59.85
N GLU A 138 -23.22 -39.39 60.83
CA GLU A 138 -22.80 -38.00 60.63
C GLU A 138 -21.67 -37.89 59.61
N ILE A 139 -20.67 -38.78 59.68
CA ILE A 139 -19.57 -38.83 58.71
C ILE A 139 -20.10 -39.16 57.31
N GLU A 140 -21.01 -40.13 57.18
CA GLU A 140 -21.62 -40.47 55.90
C GLU A 140 -22.42 -39.30 55.30
N ALA A 141 -23.25 -38.64 56.12
CA ALA A 141 -24.02 -37.47 55.68
C ALA A 141 -23.11 -36.32 55.21
N ARG A 142 -22.08 -35.97 55.98
CA ARG A 142 -21.08 -34.96 55.61
C ARG A 142 -20.32 -35.35 54.33
N SER A 143 -19.92 -36.63 54.20
CA SER A 143 -19.20 -37.11 53.03
C SER A 143 -20.04 -37.00 51.74
N LEU A 144 -21.35 -37.26 51.83
CA LEU A 144 -22.27 -37.12 50.69
C LEU A 144 -22.47 -35.64 50.31
N GLU A 145 -22.56 -34.75 51.29
CA GLU A 145 -22.63 -33.31 51.06
C GLU A 145 -21.37 -32.80 50.35
N ASP A 146 -20.19 -33.15 50.87
CA ASP A 146 -18.90 -32.77 50.28
C ASP A 146 -18.76 -33.31 48.85
N PHE A 147 -19.10 -34.59 48.61
CA PHE A 147 -19.09 -35.18 47.28
C PHE A 147 -19.98 -34.39 46.29
N ASN A 148 -21.18 -34.02 46.72
CA ASN A 148 -22.10 -33.25 45.88
C ASN A 148 -21.56 -31.84 45.58
N ILE A 149 -20.98 -31.18 46.57
CA ILE A 149 -20.35 -29.86 46.41
C ILE A 149 -19.18 -29.94 45.43
N GLU A 150 -18.28 -30.91 45.58
CA GLU A 150 -17.12 -31.08 44.71
C GLU A 150 -17.53 -31.43 43.27
N LYS A 151 -18.48 -32.34 43.11
CA LYS A 151 -19.04 -32.70 41.81
C LYS A 151 -19.63 -31.48 41.11
N LEU A 152 -20.44 -30.68 41.81
CA LEU A 152 -21.04 -29.47 41.24
C LEU A 152 -19.96 -28.45 40.88
N LYS A 153 -18.97 -28.25 41.74
CA LYS A 153 -17.83 -27.36 41.49
C LYS A 153 -17.06 -27.78 40.23
N LEU A 154 -16.76 -29.07 40.07
CA LEU A 154 -16.07 -29.58 38.89
C LEU A 154 -16.89 -29.39 37.61
N VAL A 155 -18.18 -29.74 37.65
CA VAL A 155 -19.09 -29.56 36.51
C VAL A 155 -19.20 -28.10 36.12
N GLN A 156 -19.30 -27.20 37.10
CA GLN A 156 -19.41 -25.76 36.85
C GLN A 156 -18.12 -25.20 36.23
N GLN A 157 -16.95 -25.58 36.77
CA GLN A 157 -15.66 -25.20 36.20
C GLN A 157 -15.52 -25.67 34.73
N MET A 158 -15.93 -26.90 34.42
CA MET A 158 -15.86 -27.42 33.05
C MET A 158 -16.85 -26.72 32.12
N LYS A 159 -18.07 -26.43 32.58
CA LYS A 159 -19.05 -25.63 31.83
C LYS A 159 -18.50 -24.24 31.51
N ASP A 160 -17.84 -23.58 32.45
CA ASP A 160 -17.29 -22.25 32.25
C ASP A 160 -16.10 -22.25 31.29
N LYS A 161 -15.23 -23.28 31.34
CA LYS A 161 -14.18 -23.48 30.31
C LYS A 161 -14.78 -23.64 28.92
N ILE A 162 -15.80 -24.50 28.77
CA ILE A 162 -16.49 -24.73 27.51
C ILE A 162 -17.11 -23.43 26.97
N ARG A 163 -17.80 -22.66 27.83
CA ARG A 163 -18.39 -21.36 27.44
C ARG A 163 -17.32 -20.40 26.91
N GLN A 164 -16.19 -20.27 27.60
CA GLN A 164 -15.09 -19.40 27.18
C GLN A 164 -14.49 -19.84 25.83
N GLU A 165 -14.36 -21.14 25.59
CA GLU A 165 -13.89 -21.66 24.31
C GLU A 165 -14.86 -21.35 23.17
N TYR A 166 -16.15 -21.54 23.38
CA TYR A 166 -17.17 -21.23 22.38
C TYR A 166 -17.26 -19.73 22.11
N GLU A 167 -17.11 -18.87 23.12
CA GLU A 167 -17.04 -17.42 22.93
C GLU A 167 -15.84 -17.03 22.07
N LYS A 168 -14.65 -17.61 22.31
CA LYS A 168 -13.47 -17.41 21.48
C LYS A 168 -13.68 -17.89 20.04
N LYS A 169 -14.32 -19.06 19.85
CA LYS A 169 -14.63 -19.60 18.51
C LYS A 169 -15.64 -18.72 17.77
N ALA A 170 -16.66 -18.22 18.46
CA ALA A 170 -17.66 -17.31 17.90
C ALA A 170 -17.01 -16.01 17.41
N LYS A 171 -16.18 -15.38 18.26
CA LYS A 171 -15.42 -14.17 17.89
C LYS A 171 -14.49 -14.42 16.70
N LYS A 172 -13.78 -15.56 16.68
CA LYS A 172 -12.94 -15.95 15.53
C LYS A 172 -13.74 -16.06 14.23
N LEU A 173 -14.90 -16.74 14.27
CA LEU A 173 -15.77 -16.89 13.10
C LEU A 173 -16.30 -15.55 12.61
N GLU A 174 -16.69 -14.65 13.52
CA GLU A 174 -17.13 -13.30 13.17
C GLU A 174 -16.01 -12.52 12.47
N THR A 175 -14.80 -12.53 13.02
CA THR A 175 -13.64 -11.88 12.39
C THR A 175 -13.31 -12.49 11.03
N GLN A 176 -13.37 -13.83 10.90
CA GLN A 176 -13.11 -14.51 9.64
C GLN A 176 -14.15 -14.13 8.58
N ARG A 177 -15.45 -14.12 8.94
CA ARG A 177 -16.52 -13.69 8.02
C ARG A 177 -16.32 -12.26 7.55
N ALA A 178 -15.86 -11.36 8.42
CA ALA A 178 -15.55 -9.99 8.04
C ALA A 178 -14.38 -9.91 7.04
N ILE A 179 -13.33 -10.70 7.26
CA ILE A 179 -12.19 -10.83 6.33
C ILE A 179 -12.64 -11.41 4.99
N ASP A 180 -13.41 -12.50 5.00
CA ASP A 180 -13.91 -13.16 3.79
C ASP A 180 -14.80 -12.22 2.97
N ARG A 181 -15.67 -11.45 3.63
CA ARG A 181 -16.48 -10.41 2.98
C ARG A 181 -15.60 -9.34 2.34
N SER A 182 -14.62 -8.82 3.08
CA SER A 182 -13.72 -7.76 2.59
C SER A 182 -12.87 -8.23 1.41
N THR A 183 -12.30 -9.44 1.50
CA THR A 183 -11.50 -10.04 0.44
C THR A 183 -12.33 -10.33 -0.81
N ALA A 184 -13.57 -10.80 -0.67
CA ALA A 184 -14.49 -11.01 -1.79
C ALA A 184 -14.79 -9.69 -2.52
N VAL A 185 -15.07 -8.60 -1.79
CA VAL A 185 -15.29 -7.27 -2.37
C VAL A 185 -14.04 -6.74 -3.07
N ASN A 186 -12.86 -6.86 -2.44
CA ASN A 186 -11.62 -6.42 -3.06
C ASN A 186 -11.29 -7.25 -4.32
N LYS A 187 -11.56 -8.55 -4.31
CA LYS A 187 -11.39 -9.42 -5.48
C LYS A 187 -12.30 -9.01 -6.63
N ALA A 188 -13.56 -8.68 -6.36
CA ALA A 188 -14.48 -8.15 -7.35
C ALA A 188 -13.99 -6.79 -7.91
N ARG A 189 -13.49 -5.91 -7.04
CA ARG A 189 -12.89 -4.62 -7.43
C ARG A 189 -11.69 -4.80 -8.36
N LEU A 190 -10.75 -5.68 -8.02
CA LEU A 190 -9.57 -5.95 -8.84
C LEU A 190 -9.94 -6.57 -10.20
N ARG A 191 -10.94 -7.46 -10.24
CA ARG A 191 -11.47 -8.00 -11.50
C ARG A 191 -12.02 -6.90 -12.40
N ARG A 192 -12.76 -5.93 -11.84
CA ARG A 192 -13.26 -4.79 -12.59
C ARG A 192 -12.13 -3.94 -13.18
N ILE A 193 -11.11 -3.63 -12.37
CA ILE A 193 -9.95 -2.84 -12.83
C ILE A 193 -9.21 -3.60 -13.94
N SER A 194 -8.96 -4.89 -13.76
CA SER A 194 -8.30 -5.72 -14.78
C SER A 194 -9.08 -5.78 -16.09
N ALA A 195 -10.42 -5.88 -16.03
CA ALA A 195 -11.25 -5.87 -17.23
C ALA A 195 -11.22 -4.50 -17.93
N GLN A 196 -11.22 -3.41 -17.17
CA GLN A 196 -11.08 -2.05 -17.73
C GLN A 196 -9.72 -1.87 -18.43
N ASP A 197 -8.64 -2.34 -17.81
CA ASP A 197 -7.29 -2.29 -18.39
C ASP A 197 -7.17 -3.14 -19.66
N GLN A 198 -7.82 -4.30 -19.72
CA GLN A 198 -7.90 -5.13 -20.94
C GLN A 198 -8.56 -4.38 -22.09
N VAL A 199 -9.71 -3.74 -21.85
CA VAL A 199 -10.41 -2.93 -22.88
C VAL A 199 -9.54 -1.77 -23.36
N LEU A 200 -8.81 -1.10 -22.45
CA LEU A 200 -7.87 -0.04 -22.85
C LEU A 200 -6.70 -0.57 -23.69
N SER A 201 -6.19 -1.76 -23.37
CA SER A 201 -5.16 -2.45 -24.17
C SER A 201 -5.67 -2.83 -25.56
N GLU A 202 -6.93 -3.27 -25.66
CA GLU A 202 -7.58 -3.55 -26.95
C GLU A 202 -7.70 -2.28 -27.80
N VAL A 203 -8.15 -1.16 -27.22
CA VAL A 203 -8.21 0.14 -27.91
C VAL A 203 -6.82 0.57 -28.39
N TYR A 204 -5.78 0.38 -27.58
CA TYR A 204 -4.39 0.64 -27.97
C TYR A 204 -4.00 -0.19 -29.20
N SER A 205 -4.28 -1.49 -29.19
CA SER A 205 -3.96 -2.41 -30.30
C SER A 205 -4.70 -2.06 -31.60
N GLN A 206 -5.97 -1.63 -31.49
CA GLN A 206 -6.76 -1.19 -32.63
C GLN A 206 -6.23 0.11 -33.23
N ALA A 207 -5.89 1.09 -32.39
CA ALA A 207 -5.27 2.34 -32.84
C ALA A 207 -3.93 2.09 -33.53
N MET A 208 -3.11 1.18 -33.00
CA MET A 208 -1.83 0.77 -33.59
C MET A 208 -2.03 0.10 -34.96
N THR A 209 -3.06 -0.76 -35.08
CA THR A 209 -3.43 -1.40 -36.35
C THR A 209 -3.86 -0.37 -37.39
N GLN A 210 -4.69 0.61 -37.01
CA GLN A 210 -5.09 1.70 -37.91
C GLN A 210 -3.89 2.57 -38.34
N LEU A 211 -2.98 2.86 -37.42
CA LEU A 211 -1.77 3.63 -37.71
C LEU A 211 -0.83 2.90 -38.66
N SER A 212 -0.76 1.56 -38.57
CA SER A 212 -0.02 0.73 -39.53
C SER A 212 -0.58 0.82 -40.96
N ALA A 213 -1.90 1.06 -41.11
CA ALA A 213 -2.53 1.21 -42.42
C ALA A 213 -2.11 2.51 -43.12
N VAL A 214 -1.83 3.58 -42.36
CA VAL A 214 -1.34 4.86 -42.91
C VAL A 214 0.03 4.71 -43.56
N SER A 215 0.89 3.85 -43.01
CA SER A 215 2.22 3.55 -43.58
C SER A 215 2.14 2.89 -44.97
N ARG A 216 1.00 2.29 -45.34
CA ARG A 216 0.80 1.68 -46.67
C ARG A 216 0.58 2.72 -47.77
N ASP A 217 -0.01 3.88 -47.43
CA ASP A 217 -0.28 4.98 -48.36
C ASP A 217 0.98 5.82 -48.60
N ARG A 218 1.79 5.45 -49.61
CA ARG A 218 3.09 6.08 -49.90
C ARG A 218 3.05 7.62 -50.00
N ALA A 219 2.08 8.19 -50.70
CA ALA A 219 2.00 9.64 -50.92
C ALA A 219 1.68 10.43 -49.64
N LYS A 220 0.78 9.92 -48.80
CA LYS A 220 0.45 10.52 -47.50
C LYS A 220 1.60 10.34 -46.52
N TYR A 221 2.16 9.13 -46.48
CA TYR A 221 3.29 8.80 -45.60
C TYR A 221 4.53 9.64 -45.92
N GLN A 222 4.82 9.92 -47.20
CA GLN A 222 5.93 10.78 -47.60
C GLN A 222 5.82 12.21 -47.03
N LYS A 223 4.64 12.84 -47.15
CA LYS A 223 4.39 14.17 -46.56
C LYS A 223 4.50 14.13 -45.04
N LEU A 224 3.95 13.09 -44.43
CA LEU A 224 3.99 12.92 -42.98
C LEU A 224 5.44 12.77 -42.47
N LEU A 225 6.27 11.97 -43.15
CA LEU A 225 7.69 11.84 -42.83
C LEU A 225 8.44 13.18 -42.94
N GLU A 226 8.10 14.01 -43.92
CA GLU A 226 8.65 15.37 -44.05
C GLU A 226 8.34 16.20 -42.81
N ASP A 227 7.06 16.24 -42.41
CA ASP A 227 6.62 17.01 -41.25
C ASP A 227 7.23 16.47 -39.94
N LEU A 228 7.39 15.15 -39.79
CA LEU A 228 8.04 14.53 -38.63
C LEU A 228 9.52 14.90 -38.52
N ILE A 229 10.23 14.92 -39.65
CA ILE A 229 11.64 15.32 -39.68
C ILE A 229 11.76 16.79 -39.34
N VAL A 230 10.95 17.66 -39.95
CA VAL A 230 10.93 19.10 -39.64
C VAL A 230 10.66 19.34 -38.15
N GLN A 231 9.64 18.67 -37.58
CA GLN A 231 9.33 18.78 -36.16
C GLN A 231 10.50 18.34 -35.27
N GLY A 232 11.19 17.26 -35.64
CA GLY A 232 12.38 16.78 -34.92
C GLY A 232 13.55 17.76 -34.99
N LEU A 233 13.81 18.35 -36.16
CA LEU A 233 14.85 19.36 -36.35
C LEU A 233 14.58 20.62 -35.52
N LEU A 234 13.33 21.08 -35.47
CA LEU A 234 12.89 22.19 -34.62
C LEU A 234 13.02 21.89 -33.12
N ARG A 235 12.95 20.61 -32.73
CA ARG A 235 13.09 20.19 -31.33
C ARG A 235 14.56 20.12 -30.89
N LEU A 236 15.43 19.63 -31.77
CA LEU A 236 16.86 19.46 -31.49
C LEU A 236 17.65 20.77 -31.62
N LEU A 237 17.31 21.62 -32.61
CA LEU A 237 18.01 22.88 -32.90
C LEU A 237 19.53 22.73 -33.04
N GLU A 238 20.02 21.60 -33.57
CA GLU A 238 21.45 21.34 -33.78
C GLU A 238 21.87 21.59 -35.24
N SER A 239 23.16 21.83 -35.49
CA SER A 239 23.69 22.04 -36.85
C SER A 239 23.85 20.73 -37.64
N GLU A 240 24.14 19.63 -36.98
CA GLU A 240 24.32 18.31 -37.58
C GLU A 240 23.37 17.30 -36.92
N VAL A 241 22.51 16.68 -37.73
CA VAL A 241 21.52 15.71 -37.26
C VAL A 241 21.60 14.42 -38.07
N ILE A 242 21.56 13.30 -37.37
CA ILE A 242 21.53 11.95 -37.92
C ILE A 242 20.11 11.42 -37.81
N VAL A 243 19.51 10.99 -38.93
CA VAL A 243 18.17 10.42 -38.98
C VAL A 243 18.26 8.90 -39.08
N ARG A 244 17.62 8.21 -38.13
CA ARG A 244 17.43 6.77 -38.12
C ARG A 244 16.00 6.43 -38.51
N CYS A 245 15.85 5.54 -39.48
CA CYS A 245 14.57 5.06 -39.98
C CYS A 245 14.58 3.53 -40.05
N ARG A 246 13.46 2.94 -40.50
CA ARG A 246 13.44 1.54 -40.90
C ARG A 246 14.18 1.32 -42.21
N GLU A 247 14.62 0.09 -42.41
CA GLU A 247 15.27 -0.33 -43.66
C GLU A 247 14.37 -0.11 -44.88
N MET A 248 13.09 -0.49 -44.79
CA MET A 248 12.09 -0.31 -45.85
C MET A 248 11.78 1.15 -46.19
N ASP A 249 11.92 2.07 -45.22
CA ASP A 249 11.60 3.49 -45.40
C ASP A 249 12.81 4.31 -45.88
N LYS A 250 13.99 3.70 -45.97
CA LYS A 250 15.25 4.38 -46.30
C LYS A 250 15.15 5.21 -47.59
N ALA A 251 14.64 4.62 -48.66
CA ALA A 251 14.52 5.30 -49.96
C ALA A 251 13.55 6.49 -49.92
N LEU A 252 12.49 6.42 -49.10
CA LEU A 252 11.54 7.52 -48.92
C LEU A 252 12.16 8.66 -48.12
N VAL A 253 12.85 8.33 -47.02
CA VAL A 253 13.50 9.32 -46.17
C VAL A 253 14.60 10.06 -46.95
N GLU A 254 15.42 9.35 -47.74
CA GLU A 254 16.45 9.98 -48.60
C GLU A 254 15.86 11.00 -49.58
N ALA A 255 14.70 10.72 -50.17
CA ALA A 255 14.00 11.64 -51.07
C ALA A 255 13.41 12.87 -50.35
N VAL A 256 13.01 12.73 -49.08
CA VAL A 256 12.31 13.76 -48.30
C VAL A 256 13.28 14.68 -47.55
N LEU A 257 14.46 14.19 -47.14
CA LEU A 257 15.48 14.95 -46.43
C LEU A 257 15.77 16.35 -47.01
N PRO A 258 16.03 16.53 -48.33
CA PRO A 258 16.33 17.85 -48.87
C PRO A 258 15.15 18.83 -48.77
N ASN A 259 13.91 18.33 -48.89
CA ASN A 259 12.71 19.17 -48.76
C ASN A 259 12.49 19.58 -47.29
N ALA A 260 12.69 18.65 -46.36
CA ALA A 260 12.59 18.93 -44.92
C ALA A 260 13.61 19.98 -44.45
N VAL A 261 14.86 19.93 -44.93
CA VAL A 261 15.88 20.93 -44.59
C VAL A 261 15.52 22.33 -45.12
N LYS A 262 14.99 22.41 -46.36
CA LYS A 262 14.49 23.67 -46.92
C LYS A 262 13.36 24.25 -46.07
N ARG A 263 12.34 23.45 -45.76
CA ARG A 263 11.23 23.87 -44.89
C ARG A 263 11.69 24.33 -43.51
N TYR A 264 12.61 23.61 -42.88
CA TYR A 264 13.18 24.02 -41.60
C TYR A 264 13.83 25.41 -41.69
N SER A 265 14.61 25.67 -42.75
CA SER A 265 15.28 26.96 -42.95
C SER A 265 14.29 28.11 -43.20
N GLU A 266 13.19 27.85 -43.91
CA GLU A 266 12.12 28.81 -44.16
C GLU A 266 11.41 29.19 -42.86
N ILE A 267 11.04 28.19 -42.04
CA ILE A 267 10.38 28.39 -40.74
C ILE A 267 11.28 29.18 -39.80
N MET A 268 12.56 28.79 -39.69
CA MET A 268 13.54 29.51 -38.85
C MET A 268 13.74 30.96 -39.28
N ARG A 269 13.80 31.22 -40.59
CA ARG A 269 13.91 32.58 -41.12
C ARG A 269 12.66 33.41 -40.82
N THR A 270 11.48 32.81 -40.97
CA THR A 270 10.19 33.50 -40.83
C THR A 270 9.88 33.83 -39.36
N GLU A 271 10.14 32.90 -38.46
CA GLU A 271 9.68 33.00 -37.07
C GLU A 271 10.76 33.51 -36.11
N ALA A 272 12.02 33.15 -36.33
CA ALA A 272 13.13 33.54 -35.46
C ALA A 272 14.05 34.62 -36.06
N GLY A 273 13.97 34.87 -37.38
CA GLY A 273 14.90 35.79 -38.06
C GLY A 273 16.36 35.29 -38.07
N LEU A 274 16.60 34.02 -37.70
CA LEU A 274 17.93 33.41 -37.62
C LEU A 274 18.21 32.55 -38.86
N HIS A 275 19.40 32.70 -39.43
CA HIS A 275 19.88 31.87 -40.54
C HIS A 275 20.71 30.70 -40.00
N LYS A 276 20.04 29.66 -39.49
CA LYS A 276 20.71 28.43 -39.02
C LYS A 276 20.67 27.36 -40.12
N THR A 277 21.84 27.03 -40.67
CA THR A 277 21.99 25.94 -41.65
C THR A 277 22.13 24.60 -40.93
N VAL A 278 21.37 23.61 -41.37
CA VAL A 278 21.36 22.26 -40.77
C VAL A 278 21.70 21.23 -41.82
N THR A 279 22.63 20.34 -41.48
CA THR A 279 23.01 19.19 -42.29
C THR A 279 22.35 17.95 -41.71
N ALA A 280 21.33 17.44 -42.38
CA ALA A 280 20.66 16.19 -42.00
C ALA A 280 21.22 15.02 -42.82
N THR A 281 21.74 14.00 -42.13
CA THR A 281 22.30 12.80 -42.76
C THR A 281 21.56 11.54 -42.31
N LEU A 282 21.46 10.54 -43.17
CA LEU A 282 20.86 9.25 -42.81
C LEU A 282 21.91 8.36 -42.10
N ASP A 283 21.51 7.64 -41.04
CA ASP A 283 22.39 6.73 -40.31
C ASP A 283 22.83 5.57 -41.21
N LYS A 284 24.12 5.53 -41.57
CA LYS A 284 24.74 4.47 -42.39
C LYS A 284 25.31 3.33 -41.56
N SER A 285 25.19 3.39 -40.22
CA SER A 285 25.86 2.47 -39.30
C SER A 285 25.22 1.06 -39.20
N GLY A 286 24.26 0.74 -40.09
CA GLY A 286 23.54 -0.54 -40.08
C GLY A 286 22.56 -0.73 -38.91
N ARG A 287 22.39 0.28 -38.04
CA ARG A 287 21.44 0.29 -36.93
C ARG A 287 20.13 0.93 -37.37
N TYR A 288 19.23 0.12 -37.92
CA TYR A 288 17.89 0.53 -38.32
C TYR A 288 16.89 0.46 -37.17
N LEU A 289 15.75 1.14 -37.32
CA LEU A 289 14.60 0.93 -36.45
C LEU A 289 14.06 -0.49 -36.61
N PRO A 290 13.43 -1.04 -35.56
CA PRO A 290 12.84 -2.36 -35.60
C PRO A 290 11.84 -2.53 -36.76
N PRO A 291 11.69 -3.77 -37.27
CA PRO A 291 10.81 -4.09 -38.39
C PRO A 291 9.32 -3.85 -38.05
N PRO A 292 8.45 -3.82 -39.07
CA PRO A 292 7.01 -3.66 -38.87
C PRO A 292 6.44 -4.81 -38.03
N PRO A 293 5.36 -4.55 -37.25
CA PRO A 293 4.68 -5.59 -36.49
C PRO A 293 4.16 -6.67 -37.45
N SER A 294 4.64 -7.89 -37.27
CA SER A 294 4.23 -9.09 -38.00
C SER A 294 3.81 -10.15 -36.98
N ALA A 295 2.84 -10.99 -37.33
CA ALA A 295 2.26 -11.98 -36.42
C ALA A 295 3.30 -12.97 -35.84
N ASP A 296 4.45 -13.10 -36.51
CA ASP A 296 5.50 -14.07 -36.16
C ASP A 296 6.66 -13.47 -35.34
N ASN A 297 6.65 -12.15 -35.05
CA ASN A 297 7.75 -11.48 -34.34
C ASN A 297 7.29 -10.90 -33.01
N ASP A 298 7.55 -11.61 -31.91
CA ASP A 298 7.42 -11.15 -30.51
C ASP A 298 8.48 -10.10 -30.09
N GLY A 299 9.26 -9.60 -31.05
CA GLY A 299 10.33 -8.63 -30.83
C GLY A 299 9.84 -7.18 -30.70
N MET A 300 10.79 -6.27 -30.49
CA MET A 300 10.53 -4.83 -30.59
C MET A 300 10.01 -4.55 -32.01
N SER A 301 8.75 -4.12 -32.14
CA SER A 301 8.12 -3.76 -33.42
C SER A 301 7.96 -2.25 -33.51
N CYS A 302 7.94 -1.68 -34.72
CA CYS A 302 7.62 -0.27 -34.91
C CYS A 302 6.60 -0.11 -36.05
N CYS A 303 5.64 0.83 -35.98
CA CYS A 303 4.63 1.04 -37.05
C CYS A 303 5.02 2.07 -38.12
N GLY A 304 5.73 3.14 -37.75
CA GLY A 304 6.40 4.03 -38.71
C GLY A 304 7.22 5.13 -38.02
N GLY A 305 7.73 6.04 -38.84
CA GLY A 305 8.37 7.28 -38.39
C GLY A 305 9.89 7.23 -38.30
N VAL A 306 10.44 8.23 -37.63
CA VAL A 306 11.89 8.51 -37.61
C VAL A 306 12.36 8.83 -36.19
N VAL A 307 13.61 8.47 -35.92
CA VAL A 307 14.33 8.91 -34.72
C VAL A 307 15.45 9.82 -35.17
N LEU A 308 15.52 11.03 -34.62
CA LEU A 308 16.58 11.98 -34.91
C LEU A 308 17.59 11.97 -33.76
N MET A 309 18.87 12.01 -34.08
CA MET A 309 19.95 11.99 -33.12
C MET A 309 20.95 13.09 -33.44
N THR A 310 21.58 13.66 -32.42
CA THR A 310 22.75 14.52 -32.62
C THR A 310 23.94 13.69 -33.12
N ARG A 311 24.94 14.32 -33.73
CA ARG A 311 26.22 13.68 -34.12
C ARG A 311 26.83 12.81 -33.02
N ASP A 312 26.79 13.29 -31.77
CA ASP A 312 27.34 12.59 -30.61
C ASP A 312 26.47 11.42 -30.11
N GLY A 313 25.26 11.29 -30.64
CA GLY A 313 24.27 10.27 -30.26
C GLY A 313 23.72 10.38 -28.83
N ARG A 314 24.10 11.42 -28.07
CA ARG A 314 23.66 11.65 -26.68
C ARG A 314 22.21 12.10 -26.59
N ILE A 315 21.81 13.04 -27.45
CA ILE A 315 20.46 13.58 -27.49
C ILE A 315 19.72 12.88 -28.64
N THR A 316 18.58 12.29 -28.31
CA THR A 316 17.72 11.57 -29.25
C THR A 316 16.31 12.12 -29.17
N CYS A 317 15.66 12.25 -30.33
CA CYS A 317 14.29 12.68 -30.48
C CYS A 317 13.52 11.57 -31.18
N ASP A 318 12.77 10.81 -30.39
CA ASP A 318 11.94 9.72 -30.88
C ASP A 318 10.61 10.26 -31.41
N ASN A 319 10.52 10.40 -32.74
CA ASN A 319 9.30 10.83 -33.43
C ASN A 319 8.64 9.68 -34.19
N THR A 320 8.74 8.46 -33.63
CA THR A 320 8.07 7.27 -34.14
C THR A 320 6.57 7.32 -33.82
N PHE A 321 5.79 6.61 -34.62
CA PHE A 321 4.35 6.47 -34.43
C PHE A 321 3.98 5.91 -33.05
N ASP A 322 4.74 4.93 -32.60
CA ASP A 322 4.52 4.23 -31.33
C ASP A 322 4.76 5.16 -30.13
N ALA A 323 5.85 5.94 -30.18
CA ALA A 323 6.16 6.93 -29.14
C ALA A 323 5.09 8.02 -29.07
N ARG A 324 4.66 8.53 -30.23
CA ARG A 324 3.59 9.53 -30.32
C ARG A 324 2.26 9.01 -29.81
N LEU A 325 1.85 7.81 -30.23
CA LEU A 325 0.60 7.19 -29.79
C LEU A 325 0.62 6.99 -28.27
N ARG A 326 1.75 6.55 -27.71
CA ARG A 326 1.92 6.40 -26.26
C ARG A 326 1.77 7.73 -25.52
N MET A 327 2.40 8.80 -26.03
CA MET A 327 2.27 10.14 -25.43
C MET A 327 0.81 10.62 -25.44
N VAL A 328 0.14 10.52 -26.59
CA VAL A 328 -1.26 10.93 -26.74
C VAL A 328 -2.19 10.13 -25.83
N ILE A 329 -1.97 8.82 -25.69
CA ILE A 329 -2.83 7.98 -24.83
C ILE A 329 -2.67 8.34 -23.36
N VAL A 330 -1.46 8.68 -22.90
CA VAL A 330 -1.24 9.13 -21.52
C VAL A 330 -1.92 10.48 -21.27
N GLU A 331 -1.80 11.42 -22.20
CA GLU A 331 -2.39 12.75 -22.10
C GLU A 331 -3.93 12.70 -22.20
N CYS A 332 -4.46 11.92 -23.13
CA CYS A 332 -5.90 11.74 -23.34
C CYS A 332 -6.52 10.65 -22.44
N ALA A 333 -5.75 10.00 -21.56
CA ALA A 333 -6.24 8.97 -20.64
C ALA A 333 -7.50 9.39 -19.86
N PRO A 334 -7.61 10.61 -19.26
CA PRO A 334 -8.83 11.03 -18.59
C PRO A 334 -10.03 11.14 -19.53
N ALA A 335 -9.84 11.68 -20.74
CA ALA A 335 -10.91 11.82 -21.74
C ALA A 335 -11.38 10.45 -22.27
N ILE A 336 -10.44 9.54 -22.53
CA ILE A 336 -10.72 8.16 -22.96
C ILE A 336 -11.51 7.43 -21.86
N ARG A 337 -11.06 7.53 -20.60
CA ARG A 337 -11.76 6.91 -19.46
C ARG A 337 -13.18 7.44 -19.29
N HIS A 338 -13.36 8.76 -19.39
CA HIS A 338 -14.69 9.38 -19.29
C HIS A 338 -15.63 8.92 -20.43
N THR A 339 -15.10 8.75 -21.64
CA THR A 339 -15.90 8.37 -22.81
C THR A 339 -16.26 6.89 -22.82
N LEU A 340 -15.30 6.00 -22.51
CA LEU A 340 -15.51 4.55 -22.51
C LEU A 340 -16.21 4.05 -21.26
N PHE A 341 -15.91 4.66 -20.12
CA PHE A 341 -16.48 4.34 -18.82
C PHE A 341 -17.14 5.60 -18.28
N PRO A 342 -18.28 6.04 -18.86
CA PRO A 342 -19.03 7.15 -18.30
C PRO A 342 -19.32 6.81 -16.84
N SER A 343 -18.98 7.75 -15.96
CA SER A 343 -19.17 7.60 -14.53
C SER A 343 -20.66 7.44 -14.24
N HIS A 344 -21.14 6.20 -14.18
CA HIS A 344 -22.30 5.89 -13.38
C HIS A 344 -21.88 6.07 -11.92
N GLN A 345 -22.61 6.97 -11.25
CA GLN A 345 -22.62 7.20 -9.81
C GLN A 345 -22.54 5.92 -8.99
#